data_AF-A0A925J9A1-F1
#
_entry.id   AF-A0A925J9A1-F1
#
_cell.length_a   1.000
_cell.length_b   1.000
_cell.length_c   1.000
_cell.angle_alpha   90.00
_cell.angle_beta   90.00
_cell.angle_gamma   90.00
#
_symmetry.space_group_name_H-M   'P 1'
#
loop_
_entity.id
_entity.type
_entity.pdbx_description
1 polymer ?
#
loop_
_entity_poly.entity_id
_entity_poly.type
_entity_poly.pdbx_seq_one_letter_code
_entity_poly.pdbx_strand_id
1 'polypeptide(L)'
;MMREVFIEADNIISPIGLTTDENFRNLTQGISGIQSHEKQAFSATPFHASLFNELTLPATEAGFTKFENILIASIQNALQQSQVNLADPTTVMIISTTKGNVSLLETEDSKGWNEENISLHHSAQKIADHFGYKGLPVVISNACISGLAAMLLGKRLIESGQYQNAVVAGADMITKFVLSGFQSFQAVSDEPCRPFDESRKGITLGEAAATVILTTQKGTGLIRFSGGAVSNDANHISGPSRSGEELS
;
A
#
# COMPACT_ATOMS: atom_id res chain seq x y z
N MET A 1 -26.59 -12.94 -12.41
CA MET A 1 -25.71 -12.02 -13.17
C MET A 1 -24.69 -11.47 -12.18
N MET A 2 -23.39 -11.47 -12.48
CA MET A 2 -22.37 -10.91 -11.56
C MET A 2 -22.61 -9.41 -11.39
N ARG A 3 -22.51 -8.90 -10.15
CA ARG A 3 -22.68 -7.46 -9.88
C ARG A 3 -21.54 -6.68 -10.54
N GLU A 4 -21.86 -5.54 -11.15
CA GLU A 4 -20.83 -4.63 -11.64
C GLU A 4 -20.17 -3.93 -10.44
N VAL A 5 -18.85 -3.71 -10.53
CA VAL A 5 -18.05 -3.07 -9.49
C VAL A 5 -17.35 -1.85 -10.08
N PHE A 6 -17.45 -0.73 -9.39
CA PHE A 6 -16.88 0.56 -9.78
C PHE A 6 -15.95 1.08 -8.69
N ILE A 7 -14.97 1.88 -9.10
CA ILE A 7 -14.18 2.72 -8.20
C ILE A 7 -14.96 4.02 -8.00
N GLU A 8 -15.40 4.27 -6.77
CA GLU A 8 -16.15 5.48 -6.40
C GLU A 8 -15.20 6.63 -6.04
N ALA A 9 -14.17 6.32 -5.26
CA ALA A 9 -13.20 7.27 -4.76
C ALA A 9 -11.86 6.59 -4.54
N ASP A 10 -10.81 7.40 -4.51
CA ASP A 10 -9.46 6.94 -4.27
C ASP A 10 -8.61 8.06 -3.66
N ASN A 11 -7.45 7.66 -3.14
CA ASN A 11 -6.43 8.59 -2.69
C ASN A 11 -5.06 7.92 -2.76
N ILE A 12 -4.02 8.70 -3.06
CA ILE A 12 -2.62 8.30 -2.99
C ILE A 12 -1.86 9.36 -2.21
N ILE A 13 -1.12 8.93 -1.18
CA ILE A 13 -0.12 9.72 -0.47
C ILE A 13 1.25 9.13 -0.80
N SER A 14 2.10 9.91 -1.44
CA SER A 14 3.47 9.55 -1.78
C SER A 14 4.40 10.78 -1.65
N PRO A 15 5.72 10.59 -1.79
CA PRO A 15 6.68 11.70 -1.78
C PRO A 15 6.46 12.76 -2.87
N ILE A 16 5.65 12.47 -3.90
CA ILE A 16 5.33 13.43 -4.96
C ILE A 16 3.90 13.99 -4.89
N GLY A 17 3.11 13.70 -3.84
CA GLY A 17 1.77 14.28 -3.71
C GLY A 17 0.94 13.61 -2.62
N LEU A 18 -0.04 14.34 -2.09
CA LEU A 18 -0.90 13.88 -0.99
C LEU A 18 -2.29 13.43 -1.45
N THR A 19 -2.60 13.64 -2.74
CA THR A 19 -3.82 13.17 -3.40
C THR A 19 -3.50 12.49 -4.73
N THR A 20 -4.42 11.67 -5.25
CA THR A 20 -4.24 11.02 -6.55
C THR A 20 -4.00 12.04 -7.68
N ASP A 21 -4.76 13.13 -7.69
CA ASP A 21 -4.62 14.20 -8.68
C ASP A 21 -3.26 14.89 -8.62
N GLU A 22 -2.73 15.15 -7.43
CA GLU A 22 -1.38 15.71 -7.26
C GLU A 22 -0.31 14.74 -7.75
N ASN A 23 -0.42 13.48 -7.35
CA ASN A 23 0.50 12.43 -7.79
C ASN A 23 0.51 12.32 -9.32
N PHE A 24 -0.67 12.25 -9.94
CA PHE A 24 -0.81 12.14 -11.39
C PHE A 24 -0.25 13.37 -12.12
N ARG A 25 -0.56 14.58 -11.63
CA ARG A 25 -0.05 15.83 -12.20
C ARG A 25 1.47 15.92 -12.11
N ASN A 26 2.05 15.61 -10.96
CA ASN A 26 3.49 15.68 -10.76
C ASN A 26 4.22 14.60 -11.57
N LEU A 27 3.66 13.38 -11.63
CA LEU A 27 4.18 12.30 -12.46
C LEU A 27 4.19 12.65 -13.95
N THR A 28 3.10 13.21 -14.47
CA THR A 28 3.00 13.61 -15.89
C THR A 28 3.92 14.79 -16.25
N GLN A 29 4.36 15.57 -15.26
CA GLN A 29 5.37 16.61 -15.41
C GLN A 29 6.81 16.10 -15.25
N GLY A 30 7.01 14.79 -15.01
CA GLY A 30 8.32 14.20 -14.83
C GLY A 30 8.96 14.47 -13.46
N ILE A 31 8.18 14.89 -12.46
CA ILE A 31 8.66 15.09 -11.10
C ILE A 31 8.89 13.72 -10.46
N SER A 32 10.14 13.43 -10.12
CA SER A 32 10.53 12.18 -9.46
C SER A 32 10.65 12.35 -7.95
N GLY A 33 10.06 11.42 -7.20
CA GLY A 33 10.27 11.30 -5.76
C GLY A 33 11.60 10.65 -5.38
N ILE A 34 12.29 10.02 -6.35
CA ILE A 34 13.56 9.33 -6.10
C ILE A 34 14.66 10.36 -5.88
N GLN A 35 15.28 10.31 -4.70
CA GLN A 35 16.39 11.17 -4.31
C GLN A 35 17.55 10.31 -3.79
N SER A 36 18.76 10.87 -3.80
CA SER A 36 19.92 10.26 -3.13
C SER A 36 19.86 10.54 -1.63
N HIS A 37 20.13 9.52 -0.82
CA HIS A 37 20.13 9.59 0.64
C HIS A 37 21.44 9.06 1.21
N GLU A 38 22.00 9.80 2.17
CA GLU A 38 23.18 9.41 2.95
C GLU A 38 22.82 9.08 4.41
N LYS A 39 21.55 8.77 4.67
CA LYS A 39 21.05 8.53 6.03
C LYS A 39 21.67 7.26 6.61
N GLN A 40 22.70 7.42 7.43
CA GLN A 40 23.41 6.33 8.11
C GLN A 40 22.48 5.45 8.97
N ALA A 41 21.36 5.99 9.44
CA ALA A 41 20.33 5.24 10.15
C ALA A 41 19.72 4.10 9.30
N PHE A 42 19.70 4.24 7.98
CA PHE A 42 19.12 3.28 7.04
C PHE A 42 20.16 2.37 6.38
N SER A 43 21.31 2.91 5.98
CA SER A 43 22.36 2.15 5.31
C SER A 43 23.75 2.74 5.55
N ALA A 44 24.77 1.88 5.51
CA ALA A 44 26.17 2.29 5.64
C ALA A 44 26.71 2.98 4.37
N THR A 45 26.02 2.83 3.25
CA THR A 45 26.38 3.43 1.95
C THR A 45 25.24 4.31 1.44
N PRO A 46 25.54 5.32 0.60
CA PRO A 46 24.51 6.10 -0.08
C PRO A 46 23.55 5.20 -0.87
N PHE A 47 22.28 5.60 -0.96
CA PHE A 47 21.25 4.85 -1.68
C PHE A 47 20.22 5.79 -2.32
N HIS A 48 19.54 5.32 -3.37
CA HIS A 48 18.46 6.05 -4.02
C HIS A 48 17.10 5.48 -3.60
N ALA A 49 16.21 6.35 -3.12
CA ALA A 49 14.87 5.98 -2.71
C ALA A 49 13.90 7.16 -2.77
N SER A 50 12.61 6.84 -2.90
CA SER A 50 11.51 7.80 -2.78
C SER A 50 10.94 7.74 -1.36
N LEU A 51 11.47 8.59 -0.47
CA LEU A 51 11.09 8.64 0.95
C LEU A 51 10.16 9.82 1.22
N PHE A 52 9.25 9.66 2.17
CA PHE A 52 8.44 10.78 2.64
C PHE A 52 9.30 11.87 3.28
N ASN A 53 8.89 13.12 3.06
CA ASN A 53 9.41 14.26 3.80
C ASN A 53 8.51 14.50 5.03
N GLU A 54 9.09 14.40 6.23
CA GLU A 54 8.36 14.56 7.49
C GLU A 54 7.68 15.93 7.62
N LEU A 55 8.18 16.97 6.92
CA LEU A 55 7.59 18.30 6.92
C LEU A 55 6.32 18.40 6.08
N THR A 56 6.08 17.45 5.18
CA THR A 56 4.96 17.47 4.24
C THR A 56 3.95 16.36 4.50
N LEU A 57 4.20 15.50 5.49
CA LEU A 57 3.27 14.44 5.85
C LEU A 57 2.03 15.04 6.56
N PRO A 58 0.86 14.39 6.40
CA PRO A 58 -0.32 14.72 7.19
C PRO A 58 -0.02 14.66 8.69
N ALA A 59 -0.74 15.46 9.47
CA ALA A 59 -0.59 15.48 10.92
C ALA A 59 -0.78 14.07 11.51
N THR A 60 0.09 13.71 12.45
CA THR A 60 0.03 12.42 13.14
C THR A 60 -0.86 12.51 14.37
N GLU A 61 -1.73 11.54 14.56
CA GLU A 61 -2.48 11.34 15.78
C GLU A 61 -1.65 10.55 16.81
N ALA A 62 -1.75 10.97 18.07
CA ALA A 62 -1.12 10.28 19.19
C ALA A 62 -1.72 8.87 19.35
N GLY A 63 -0.88 7.87 19.59
CA GLY A 63 -1.30 6.47 19.76
C GLY A 63 -1.26 5.62 18.48
N PHE A 64 -1.00 6.23 17.33
CA PHE A 64 -0.80 5.54 16.05
C PHE A 64 0.66 5.61 15.60
N THR A 65 1.14 4.56 14.95
CA THR A 65 2.47 4.56 14.32
C THR A 65 2.48 5.42 13.05
N LYS A 66 3.65 5.66 12.46
CA LYS A 66 3.75 6.36 11.16
C LYS A 66 2.99 5.61 10.05
N PHE A 67 3.12 4.28 10.01
CA PHE A 67 2.40 3.41 9.07
C PHE A 67 0.87 3.53 9.26
N GLU A 68 0.40 3.52 10.51
CA GLU A 68 -1.04 3.63 10.80
C GLU A 68 -1.57 5.02 10.44
N ASN A 69 -0.86 6.09 10.82
CA ASN A 69 -1.25 7.47 10.52
C ASN A 69 -1.36 7.75 9.02
N ILE A 70 -0.38 7.29 8.22
CA ILE A 70 -0.41 7.54 6.78
C ILE A 70 -1.56 6.79 6.09
N LEU A 71 -1.88 5.58 6.57
CA LEU A 71 -2.99 4.80 6.07
C LEU A 71 -4.34 5.42 6.47
N ILE A 72 -4.47 5.88 7.72
CA ILE A 72 -5.64 6.61 8.21
C ILE A 72 -5.87 7.86 7.36
N ALA A 73 -4.83 8.68 7.13
CA ALA A 73 -4.94 9.87 6.30
C ALA A 73 -5.41 9.53 4.87
N SER A 74 -4.86 8.47 4.26
CA SER A 74 -5.28 8.04 2.93
C SER A 74 -6.73 7.56 2.89
N ILE A 75 -7.17 6.79 3.89
CA ILE A 75 -8.56 6.34 4.02
C ILE A 75 -9.50 7.52 4.20
N GLN A 76 -9.15 8.46 5.07
CA GLN A 76 -9.94 9.66 5.34
C GLN A 76 -10.11 10.52 4.08
N ASN A 77 -9.04 10.74 3.31
CA ASN A 77 -9.11 11.50 2.06
C ASN A 77 -9.99 10.83 0.99
N ALA A 78 -9.95 9.50 0.89
CA ALA A 78 -10.84 8.77 -0.02
C ALA A 78 -12.30 8.83 0.45
N LEU A 79 -12.57 8.68 1.75
CA LEU A 79 -13.92 8.76 2.32
C LEU A 79 -14.54 10.15 2.20
N GLN A 80 -13.76 11.22 2.23
CA GLN A 80 -14.25 12.60 2.00
C GLN A 80 -14.89 12.77 0.61
N GLN A 81 -14.54 11.90 -0.34
CA GLN A 81 -15.02 11.91 -1.72
C GLN A 81 -16.09 10.83 -1.98
N SER A 82 -16.51 10.09 -0.96
CA SER A 82 -17.39 8.91 -1.07
C SER A 82 -18.59 9.02 -0.13
N GLN A 83 -19.68 8.32 -0.46
CA GLN A 83 -20.84 8.16 0.44
C GLN A 83 -20.77 6.86 1.26
N VAL A 84 -19.69 6.09 1.13
CA VAL A 84 -19.52 4.82 1.85
C VAL A 84 -19.32 5.06 3.34
N ASN A 85 -20.15 4.38 4.13
CA ASN A 85 -20.03 4.35 5.58
C ASN A 85 -19.35 3.05 6.01
N LEU A 86 -18.23 3.16 6.73
CA LEU A 86 -17.52 2.02 7.32
C LEU A 86 -18.30 1.35 8.47
N ALA A 87 -19.26 2.03 9.09
CA ALA A 87 -20.14 1.40 10.08
C ALA A 87 -21.26 0.54 9.46
N ASP A 88 -21.45 0.61 8.14
CA ASP A 88 -22.45 -0.21 7.44
C ASP A 88 -21.99 -1.68 7.37
N PRO A 89 -22.80 -2.65 7.82
CA PRO A 89 -22.44 -4.08 7.79
C PRO A 89 -22.25 -4.63 6.37
N THR A 90 -22.66 -3.90 5.33
CA THR A 90 -22.46 -4.24 3.93
C THR A 90 -21.19 -3.64 3.33
N THR A 91 -20.35 -3.00 4.13
CA THR A 91 -19.02 -2.52 3.74
C THR A 91 -17.95 -3.45 4.31
N VAL A 92 -16.99 -3.88 3.49
CA VAL A 92 -15.79 -4.59 3.97
C VAL A 92 -14.59 -3.65 3.99
N MET A 93 -13.80 -3.70 5.06
CA MET A 93 -12.48 -3.06 5.12
C MET A 93 -11.38 -4.08 4.84
N ILE A 94 -10.49 -3.76 3.90
CA ILE A 94 -9.34 -4.58 3.53
C ILE A 94 -8.08 -3.75 3.63
N ILE A 95 -7.16 -4.16 4.49
CA ILE A 95 -5.88 -3.52 4.73
C ILE A 95 -4.78 -4.39 4.11
N SER A 96 -3.87 -3.77 3.36
CA SER A 96 -2.78 -4.47 2.69
C SER A 96 -1.43 -3.83 2.99
N THR A 97 -0.39 -4.66 3.13
CA THR A 97 0.97 -4.19 3.40
C THR A 97 1.96 -5.33 3.21
N THR A 98 3.20 -5.01 2.86
CA THR A 98 4.28 -6.00 2.82
C THR A 98 4.85 -6.24 4.21
N LYS A 99 4.97 -5.19 5.04
CA LYS A 99 5.70 -5.29 6.32
C LYS A 99 5.04 -4.59 7.52
N GLY A 100 4.02 -3.76 7.32
CA GLY A 100 3.35 -3.03 8.40
C GLY A 100 4.34 -2.29 9.32
N ASN A 101 4.23 -2.52 10.63
CA ASN A 101 5.02 -1.87 11.67
C ASN A 101 6.41 -2.49 11.91
N VAL A 102 7.06 -3.05 10.88
CA VAL A 102 8.40 -3.66 11.02
C VAL A 102 9.45 -2.68 11.58
N SER A 103 9.25 -1.36 11.40
CA SER A 103 10.12 -0.32 11.97
C SER A 103 10.21 -0.37 13.50
N LEU A 104 9.20 -0.91 14.19
CA LEU A 104 9.23 -1.07 15.66
C LEU A 104 10.26 -2.09 16.13
N LEU A 105 10.75 -2.97 15.24
CA LEU A 105 11.84 -3.89 15.54
C LEU A 105 13.22 -3.22 15.51
N GLU A 106 13.32 -2.01 14.97
CA GLU A 106 14.61 -1.32 14.75
C GLU A 106 15.01 -0.42 15.92
N THR A 107 14.11 -0.17 16.88
CA THR A 107 14.41 0.67 18.03
C THR A 107 15.20 -0.13 19.07
N GLU A 108 16.46 0.25 19.30
CA GLU A 108 17.35 -0.36 20.31
C GLU A 108 16.77 -0.31 21.73
N ASP A 109 15.82 0.60 21.99
CA ASP A 109 15.34 0.94 23.33
C ASP A 109 14.10 0.14 23.80
N SER A 110 13.59 -0.83 23.02
CA SER A 110 12.40 -1.65 23.35
C SER A 110 11.09 -0.89 23.64
N LYS A 111 11.11 0.45 23.68
CA LYS A 111 9.97 1.32 24.00
C LYS A 111 9.02 1.38 22.81
N GLY A 112 8.14 0.39 22.69
CA GLY A 112 7.11 0.32 21.66
C GLY A 112 7.02 -1.05 20.99
N TRP A 113 8.08 -1.86 21.11
CA TRP A 113 8.06 -3.26 20.72
C TRP A 113 7.16 -4.05 21.69
N ASN A 114 6.06 -4.56 21.16
CA ASN A 114 5.37 -5.73 21.71
C ASN A 114 4.80 -6.53 20.52
N GLU A 115 4.49 -7.79 20.76
CA GLU A 115 3.99 -8.70 19.72
C GLU A 115 2.70 -8.16 19.06
N GLU A 116 1.86 -7.48 19.84
CA GLU A 116 0.62 -6.88 19.36
C GLU A 116 0.89 -5.77 18.35
N ASN A 117 1.74 -4.78 18.65
CA ASN A 117 1.98 -3.61 17.82
C ASN A 117 2.66 -3.92 16.48
N ILE A 118 3.34 -5.07 16.37
CA ILE A 118 3.95 -5.53 15.10
C ILE A 118 2.96 -6.35 14.27
N SER A 119 1.95 -6.96 14.90
CA SER A 119 0.97 -7.76 14.21
C SER A 119 0.20 -6.93 13.19
N LEU A 120 0.20 -7.39 11.94
CA LEU A 120 -0.56 -6.75 10.87
C LEU A 120 -2.06 -6.71 11.19
N HIS A 121 -2.57 -7.75 11.85
CA HIS A 121 -3.96 -7.83 12.28
C HIS A 121 -4.29 -6.80 13.35
N HIS A 122 -3.37 -6.58 14.30
CA HIS A 122 -3.57 -5.59 15.35
C HIS A 122 -3.59 -4.17 14.77
N SER A 123 -2.63 -3.81 13.92
CA SER A 123 -2.63 -2.50 13.25
C SER A 123 -3.87 -2.30 12.38
N ALA A 124 -4.28 -3.32 11.61
CA ALA A 124 -5.51 -3.26 10.84
C ALA A 124 -6.74 -3.04 11.73
N GLN A 125 -6.82 -3.73 12.87
CA GLN A 125 -7.91 -3.54 13.83
C GLN A 125 -7.90 -2.14 14.45
N LYS A 126 -6.73 -1.62 14.85
CA LYS A 126 -6.61 -0.24 15.37
C LYS A 126 -7.10 0.80 14.36
N ILE A 127 -6.72 0.64 13.09
CA ILE A 127 -7.19 1.52 12.01
C ILE A 127 -8.70 1.37 11.81
N ALA A 128 -9.22 0.14 11.82
CA ALA A 128 -10.65 -0.11 11.70
C ALA A 128 -11.47 0.53 12.84
N ASP A 129 -10.98 0.40 14.07
CA ASP A 129 -11.60 0.97 15.27
C ASP A 129 -11.61 2.51 15.22
N HIS A 130 -10.55 3.14 14.69
CA HIS A 130 -10.49 4.58 14.47
C HIS A 130 -11.66 5.08 13.61
N PHE A 131 -12.05 4.33 12.58
CA PHE A 131 -13.19 4.67 11.72
C PHE A 131 -14.53 4.11 12.22
N GLY A 132 -14.58 3.50 13.41
CA GLY A 132 -15.78 2.90 13.97
C GLY A 132 -16.32 1.68 13.19
N TYR A 133 -15.46 1.06 12.37
CA TYR A 133 -15.80 -0.17 11.63
C TYR A 133 -16.21 -1.28 12.60
N LYS A 134 -17.29 -1.99 12.29
CA LYS A 134 -17.88 -2.99 13.21
C LYS A 134 -17.47 -4.43 12.91
N GLY A 135 -16.86 -4.67 11.76
CA GLY A 135 -16.37 -5.99 11.36
C GLY A 135 -14.92 -6.23 11.78
N LEU A 136 -14.42 -7.41 11.42
CA LEU A 136 -12.98 -7.69 11.41
C LEU A 136 -12.40 -7.24 10.06
N PRO A 137 -11.37 -6.39 10.03
CA PRO A 137 -10.73 -6.00 8.78
C PRO A 137 -9.99 -7.21 8.19
N VAL A 138 -10.06 -7.36 6.87
CA VAL A 138 -9.29 -8.38 6.17
C VAL A 138 -7.87 -7.86 5.96
N VAL A 139 -6.86 -8.67 6.29
CA VAL A 139 -5.46 -8.32 6.07
C VAL A 139 -4.88 -9.12 4.92
N ILE A 140 -4.31 -8.44 3.94
CA ILE A 140 -3.61 -9.05 2.80
C ILE A 140 -2.14 -8.65 2.82
N SER A 141 -1.26 -9.65 2.95
CA SER A 141 0.17 -9.47 2.79
C SER A 141 0.70 -10.52 1.83
N ASN A 142 1.02 -10.08 0.62
CA ASN A 142 1.52 -10.91 -0.48
C ASN A 142 2.58 -10.15 -1.30
N ALA A 143 3.59 -9.61 -0.60
CA ALA A 143 4.68 -8.82 -1.17
C ALA A 143 4.18 -7.68 -2.09
N CYS A 144 4.84 -7.45 -3.22
CA CYS A 144 4.57 -6.34 -4.13
C CYS A 144 3.16 -6.35 -4.73
N ILE A 145 2.44 -7.48 -4.71
CA ILE A 145 1.08 -7.60 -5.26
C ILE A 145 -0.02 -7.45 -4.20
N SER A 146 0.32 -7.19 -2.94
CA SER A 146 -0.63 -7.11 -1.82
C SER A 146 -1.83 -6.21 -2.12
N GLY A 147 -1.59 -5.00 -2.64
CA GLY A 147 -2.65 -4.04 -2.96
C GLY A 147 -3.59 -4.54 -4.06
N LEU A 148 -3.05 -5.09 -5.16
CA LEU A 148 -3.86 -5.65 -6.25
C LEU A 148 -4.64 -6.88 -5.81
N ALA A 149 -4.03 -7.76 -5.00
CA ALA A 149 -4.70 -8.92 -4.43
C ALA A 149 -5.86 -8.51 -3.51
N ALA A 150 -5.66 -7.46 -2.69
CA ALA A 150 -6.70 -6.89 -1.84
C ALA A 150 -7.85 -6.28 -2.66
N MET A 151 -7.55 -5.55 -3.73
CA MET A 151 -8.55 -5.02 -4.65
C MET A 151 -9.37 -6.14 -5.32
N LEU A 152 -8.71 -7.21 -5.76
CA LEU A 152 -9.39 -8.36 -6.37
C LEU A 152 -10.26 -9.12 -5.37
N LEU A 153 -9.81 -9.24 -4.11
CA LEU A 153 -10.65 -9.80 -3.05
C LEU A 153 -11.89 -8.93 -2.81
N GLY A 154 -11.72 -7.61 -2.67
CA GLY A 154 -12.85 -6.67 -2.50
C GLY A 154 -13.86 -6.77 -3.63
N LYS A 155 -13.38 -6.82 -4.88
CA LYS A 155 -14.22 -7.06 -6.06
C LYS A 155 -15.00 -8.36 -5.96
N ARG A 156 -14.33 -9.49 -5.66
CA ARG A 156 -14.98 -10.82 -5.57
C ARG A 156 -16.02 -10.87 -4.45
N LEU A 157 -15.73 -10.24 -3.31
CA LEU A 157 -16.67 -10.12 -2.19
C LEU A 157 -17.94 -9.35 -2.59
N ILE A 158 -17.80 -8.26 -3.36
CA ILE A 158 -18.93 -7.51 -3.90
C ILE A 158 -19.69 -8.33 -4.97
N GLU A 159 -18.98 -8.96 -5.91
CA GLU A 159 -19.58 -9.77 -6.97
C GLU A 159 -20.38 -10.96 -6.44
N SER A 160 -19.90 -11.58 -5.36
CA SER A 160 -20.58 -12.68 -4.65
C SER A 160 -21.85 -12.22 -3.91
N GLY A 161 -22.03 -10.92 -3.73
CA GLY A 161 -23.15 -10.32 -3.02
C GLY A 161 -23.03 -10.27 -1.50
N GLN A 162 -21.90 -10.72 -0.94
CA GLN A 162 -21.61 -10.65 0.50
C GLN A 162 -21.50 -9.20 1.00
N TYR A 163 -20.96 -8.31 0.17
CA TYR A 163 -20.80 -6.88 0.47
C TYR A 163 -21.32 -6.01 -0.69
N GLN A 164 -21.61 -4.75 -0.40
CA GLN A 164 -21.96 -3.72 -1.37
C GLN A 164 -20.79 -2.79 -1.68
N ASN A 165 -19.92 -2.57 -0.68
CA ASN A 165 -18.76 -1.70 -0.78
C ASN A 165 -17.52 -2.39 -0.21
N ALA A 166 -16.35 -1.99 -0.70
CA ALA A 166 -15.07 -2.38 -0.13
C ALA A 166 -14.16 -1.16 -0.03
N VAL A 167 -13.67 -0.86 1.18
CA VAL A 167 -12.60 0.12 1.38
C VAL A 167 -11.29 -0.66 1.42
N VAL A 168 -10.51 -0.53 0.35
CA VAL A 168 -9.23 -1.21 0.20
C VAL A 168 -8.12 -0.20 0.38
N ALA A 169 -7.29 -0.37 1.40
CA ALA A 169 -6.16 0.51 1.68
C ALA A 169 -4.86 -0.28 1.79
N GLY A 170 -3.75 0.34 1.41
CA GLY A 170 -2.44 -0.25 1.63
C GLY A 170 -1.34 0.77 1.77
N ALA A 171 -0.33 0.43 2.56
CA ALA A 171 0.87 1.25 2.72
C ALA A 171 2.10 0.38 2.97
N ASP A 172 3.25 0.93 2.62
CA ASP A 172 4.55 0.41 3.03
C ASP A 172 5.50 1.57 3.28
N MET A 173 6.29 1.42 4.34
CA MET A 173 7.34 2.35 4.74
C MET A 173 8.69 1.70 4.52
N ILE A 174 9.69 2.48 4.13
CA ILE A 174 11.05 1.99 4.04
C ILE A 174 11.64 2.03 5.44
N THR A 175 12.32 0.95 5.81
CA THR A 175 13.00 0.80 7.09
C THR A 175 14.39 0.22 6.83
N LYS A 176 15.28 0.20 7.83
CA LYS A 176 16.61 -0.40 7.71
C LYS A 176 16.54 -1.88 7.35
N PHE A 177 15.62 -2.62 7.96
CA PHE A 177 15.33 -4.03 7.70
C PHE A 177 14.93 -4.25 6.23
N VAL A 178 14.01 -3.42 5.72
CA VAL A 178 13.57 -3.53 4.32
C VAL A 178 14.74 -3.26 3.38
N LEU A 179 15.44 -2.14 3.56
CA LEU A 179 16.54 -1.75 2.68
C LEU A 179 17.68 -2.77 2.69
N SER A 180 18.13 -3.20 3.87
CA SER A 180 19.20 -4.20 3.99
C SER A 180 18.82 -5.56 3.38
N GLY A 181 17.55 -5.96 3.48
CA GLY A 181 17.04 -7.15 2.83
C GLY A 181 17.19 -7.08 1.31
N PHE A 182 16.75 -6.00 0.67
CA PHE A 182 16.90 -5.81 -0.78
C PHE A 182 18.36 -5.65 -1.22
N GLN A 183 19.20 -4.98 -0.42
CA GLN A 183 20.64 -4.87 -0.69
C GLN A 183 21.32 -6.24 -0.66
N SER A 184 20.93 -7.12 0.26
CA SER A 184 21.47 -8.49 0.36
C SER A 184 21.12 -9.36 -0.85
N PHE A 185 20.00 -9.07 -1.52
CA PHE A 185 19.61 -9.71 -2.78
C PHE A 185 20.23 -9.05 -4.02
N GLN A 186 21.06 -8.01 -3.86
CA GLN A 186 21.59 -7.21 -4.97
C GLN A 186 20.48 -6.67 -5.90
N ALA A 187 19.31 -6.38 -5.33
CA ALA A 187 18.12 -5.98 -6.08
C ALA A 187 17.98 -4.45 -6.20
N VAL A 188 18.71 -3.68 -5.41
CA VAL A 188 18.63 -2.21 -5.36
C VAL A 188 19.64 -1.58 -6.32
N SER A 189 19.19 -0.60 -7.09
CA SER A 189 20.03 0.23 -7.95
C SER A 189 20.81 1.28 -7.16
N ASP A 190 22.04 1.56 -7.56
CA ASP A 190 22.87 2.64 -7.03
C ASP A 190 22.51 4.02 -7.61
N GLU A 191 21.65 4.04 -8.62
CA GLU A 191 21.07 5.21 -9.30
C GLU A 191 19.54 5.11 -9.39
N PRO A 192 18.80 6.18 -9.75
CA PRO A 192 17.36 6.08 -10.00
C PRO A 192 17.00 4.93 -10.94
N CYS A 193 15.91 4.20 -10.64
CA CYS A 193 15.56 3.02 -11.42
C CYS A 193 15.26 3.39 -12.87
N ARG A 194 15.61 2.48 -13.79
CA ARG A 194 15.45 2.66 -15.24
C ARG A 194 14.64 1.51 -15.82
N PRO A 195 13.29 1.52 -15.64
CA PRO A 195 12.44 0.45 -16.15
C PRO A 195 12.66 0.24 -17.66
N PHE A 196 12.81 -1.01 -18.07
CA PHE A 196 13.02 -1.44 -19.47
C PHE A 196 14.33 -0.96 -20.14
N ASP A 197 15.17 -0.21 -19.44
CA ASP A 197 16.46 0.22 -19.98
C ASP A 197 17.46 -0.96 -20.03
N GLU A 198 18.28 -0.97 -21.09
CA GLU A 198 19.32 -1.99 -21.28
C GLU A 198 20.36 -1.95 -20.15
N SER A 199 20.68 -0.76 -19.65
CA SER A 199 21.67 -0.51 -18.61
C SER A 199 21.08 -0.46 -17.19
N ARG A 200 19.85 -0.95 -17.00
CA ARG A 200 19.22 -1.01 -15.65
C ARG A 200 20.03 -1.89 -14.69
N LYS A 201 20.12 -1.46 -13.43
CA LYS A 201 20.89 -2.16 -12.38
C LYS A 201 20.06 -2.74 -11.24
N GLY A 202 18.78 -2.39 -11.16
CA GLY A 202 17.90 -2.81 -10.07
C GLY A 202 16.72 -1.86 -9.89
N ILE A 203 15.97 -2.05 -8.81
CA ILE A 203 14.86 -1.18 -8.42
C ILE A 203 15.33 -0.07 -7.48
N THR A 204 14.55 0.99 -7.37
CA THR A 204 14.63 1.94 -6.25
C THR A 204 13.38 1.77 -5.41
N LEU A 205 13.54 1.73 -4.09
CA LEU A 205 12.42 1.57 -3.18
C LEU A 205 11.66 2.90 -3.03
N GLY A 206 10.36 2.82 -2.76
CA GLY A 206 9.54 3.97 -2.43
C GLY A 206 8.57 3.69 -1.28
N GLU A 207 8.18 4.76 -0.58
CA GLU A 207 7.11 4.76 0.41
C GLU A 207 5.82 5.29 -0.22
N ALA A 208 4.68 4.72 0.17
CA ALA A 208 3.37 5.20 -0.24
C ALA A 208 2.27 4.67 0.68
N ALA A 209 1.16 5.39 0.73
CA ALA A 209 -0.13 4.88 1.17
C ALA A 209 -1.17 5.16 0.08
N ALA A 210 -2.08 4.22 -0.17
CA ALA A 210 -3.14 4.39 -1.14
C ALA A 210 -4.43 3.75 -0.66
N THR A 211 -5.56 4.34 -1.04
CA THR A 211 -6.89 3.83 -0.77
C THR A 211 -7.72 3.85 -2.04
N VAL A 212 -8.53 2.81 -2.24
CA VAL A 212 -9.55 2.74 -3.29
C VAL A 212 -10.85 2.26 -2.65
N ILE A 213 -11.95 2.94 -2.95
CA ILE A 213 -13.30 2.57 -2.52
C ILE A 213 -14.03 1.93 -3.71
N LEU A 214 -14.34 0.65 -3.56
CA LEU A 214 -15.11 -0.12 -4.53
C LEU A 214 -16.58 -0.12 -4.13
N THR A 215 -17.48 -0.01 -5.10
CA THR A 215 -18.93 -0.02 -4.86
C THR A 215 -19.70 -0.70 -6.00
N THR A 216 -20.92 -1.12 -5.69
CA THR A 216 -21.95 -1.49 -6.69
C THR A 216 -22.71 -0.29 -7.25
N GLN A 217 -22.62 0.87 -6.59
CA GLN A 217 -23.34 2.06 -7.01
C GLN A 217 -22.78 2.60 -8.33
N LYS A 218 -23.69 2.95 -9.24
CA LYS A 218 -23.35 3.58 -10.52
C LYS A 218 -23.31 5.09 -10.34
N GLY A 219 -22.30 5.72 -10.92
CA GLY A 219 -22.14 7.17 -10.95
C GLY A 219 -21.58 7.62 -12.30
N THR A 220 -21.70 8.91 -12.57
CA THR A 220 -21.16 9.52 -13.78
C THR A 220 -19.64 9.58 -13.69
N GLY A 221 -18.93 9.10 -14.71
CA GLY A 221 -17.46 9.18 -14.77
C GLY A 221 -16.71 8.15 -13.91
N LEU A 222 -17.40 7.21 -13.27
CA LEU A 222 -16.73 6.18 -12.46
C LEU A 222 -15.97 5.17 -13.34
N ILE A 223 -14.82 4.74 -12.84
CA ILE A 223 -14.01 3.68 -13.47
C ILE A 223 -14.61 2.34 -13.10
N ARG A 224 -15.00 1.54 -14.10
CA ARG A 224 -15.48 0.18 -13.89
C ARG A 224 -14.31 -0.77 -13.68
N PHE A 225 -14.30 -1.52 -12.57
CA PHE A 225 -13.35 -2.61 -12.35
C PHE A 225 -13.80 -3.85 -13.14
N SER A 226 -13.31 -3.97 -14.38
CA SER A 226 -13.74 -4.97 -15.35
C SER A 226 -13.33 -6.41 -15.01
N GLY A 227 -12.17 -6.60 -14.39
CA GLY A 227 -11.66 -7.93 -14.06
C GLY A 227 -10.19 -7.93 -13.66
N GLY A 228 -9.70 -9.07 -13.17
CA GLY A 228 -8.29 -9.33 -12.93
C GLY A 228 -8.09 -10.70 -12.30
N ALA A 229 -6.83 -11.12 -12.22
CA ALA A 229 -6.45 -12.44 -11.76
C ALA A 229 -5.20 -12.37 -10.86
N VAL A 230 -5.03 -13.39 -10.03
CA VAL A 230 -3.80 -13.64 -9.26
C VAL A 230 -3.42 -15.08 -9.56
N SER A 231 -2.17 -15.27 -9.97
CA SER A 231 -1.56 -16.57 -10.23
C SER A 231 -0.24 -16.68 -9.46
N ASN A 232 0.38 -17.87 -9.48
CA ASN A 232 1.66 -18.14 -8.83
C ASN A 232 2.52 -19.00 -9.76
N ASP A 233 3.72 -18.49 -10.07
CA ASP A 233 4.71 -19.16 -10.92
C ASP A 233 5.11 -20.54 -10.40
N ALA A 234 5.12 -20.72 -9.06
CA ALA A 234 5.67 -21.88 -8.34
C ALA A 234 7.03 -22.39 -8.85
N ASN A 235 7.84 -21.46 -9.36
CA ASN A 235 9.13 -21.75 -9.98
C ASN A 235 10.29 -21.49 -9.01
N HIS A 236 10.38 -20.28 -8.48
CA HIS A 236 11.46 -19.88 -7.59
C HIS A 236 10.95 -18.94 -6.51
N ILE A 237 11.52 -19.03 -5.31
CA ILE A 237 11.04 -18.28 -4.13
C ILE A 237 11.18 -16.76 -4.28
N SER A 238 12.13 -16.28 -5.07
CA SER A 238 12.44 -14.85 -5.24
C SER A 238 12.62 -14.39 -6.69
N GLY A 239 12.47 -15.30 -7.66
CA GLY A 239 12.72 -15.03 -9.07
C GLY A 239 11.49 -15.34 -9.89
N PRO A 240 11.05 -14.46 -10.80
CA PRO A 240 9.94 -14.78 -11.69
C PRO A 240 10.32 -15.93 -12.62
N SER A 241 9.32 -16.66 -13.11
CA SER A 241 9.50 -17.56 -14.25
C SER A 241 10.06 -16.80 -15.44
N ARG A 242 11.12 -17.34 -16.07
CA ARG A 242 11.74 -16.70 -17.25
C ARG A 242 10.86 -16.78 -18.49
N SER A 243 9.97 -17.77 -18.56
CA SER A 243 9.00 -17.94 -19.65
C SER A 243 7.69 -17.20 -19.38
N GLY A 244 7.46 -16.72 -18.14
CA GLY A 244 6.17 -16.18 -17.71
C GLY A 244 5.07 -17.24 -17.61
N GLU A 245 5.43 -18.53 -17.70
CA GLU A 245 4.48 -19.63 -17.57
C GLU A 245 4.02 -19.76 -16.11
N GLU A 246 2.70 -19.89 -15.94
CA GLU A 246 2.05 -20.22 -14.68
C GLU A 246 2.05 -21.74 -14.47
N LEU A 247 1.78 -22.21 -13.24
CA LEU A 247 1.37 -23.60 -13.03
C LEU A 247 0.10 -23.90 -13.84
N SER A 248 0.21 -24.77 -14.84
CA SER A 248 -0.92 -25.37 -15.56
C SER A 248 -1.49 -26.58 -14.82
#